data_AF-A0A4Z0QTZ4-F1
#
_entry.id   AF-A0A4Z0QTZ4-F1
#
_cell.length_a   1.000
_cell.length_b   1.000
_cell.length_c   1.000
_cell.angle_alpha   90.00
_cell.angle_beta   90.00
_cell.angle_gamma   90.00
#
_symmetry.space_group_name_H-M   'P 1'
#
loop_
_entity.id
_entity.type
_entity.pdbx_description
1 polymer ?
#
loop_
_entity_poly.entity_id
_entity_poly.type
_entity_poly.pdbx_seq_one_letter_code
_entity_poly.pdbx_strand_id
1 'polypeptide(L)'
;MRDLKFRVWDKVKEQMFKPLAISFDMQSSIPFAVSVPGRSWEPSGKFELLQWTGFPDGNGIDVYEGDLVKISSVIYKVIWNEMQATFELAELGSCSTRDISAVALGGVIGNEFQNANLCQ
;
A
#
# COMPACT_ATOMS: atom_id res chain seq x y z
N MET A 1 -1.72 8.94 19.97
CA MET A 1 -2.15 9.03 18.56
C MET A 1 -1.32 8.03 17.78
N ARG A 2 -1.92 7.23 16.88
CA ARG A 2 -1.15 6.31 16.03
C ARG A 2 -0.52 7.06 14.87
N ASP A 3 0.61 6.58 14.37
CA ASP A 3 1.22 7.16 13.18
C ASP A 3 0.39 6.86 11.93
N LEU A 4 0.28 7.85 11.04
CA LEU A 4 -0.29 7.71 9.70
C LEU A 4 0.82 7.94 8.69
N LYS A 5 1.13 6.91 7.90
CA LYS A 5 2.16 6.95 6.87
C LYS A 5 1.53 6.57 5.54
N PHE A 6 2.00 7.21 4.47
CA PHE A 6 1.53 6.97 3.11
C PHE A 6 2.72 6.80 2.16
N ARG A 7 2.52 5.97 1.16
CA ARG A 7 3.30 5.94 -0.09
C ARG A 7 2.35 6.32 -1.22
N VAL A 8 2.89 6.85 -2.30
CA VAL A 8 2.11 7.11 -3.50
C VAL A 8 2.78 6.50 -4.71
N TRP A 9 2.01 5.79 -5.52
CA TRP A 9 2.43 5.33 -6.83
C TRP A 9 2.07 6.37 -7.88
N ASP A 10 3.05 6.96 -8.56
CA ASP A 10 2.80 7.84 -9.72
C ASP A 10 2.48 6.98 -10.95
N LYS A 11 1.23 7.00 -11.40
CA LYS A 11 0.74 6.21 -12.55
C LYS A 11 1.28 6.69 -13.90
N VAL A 12 1.83 7.91 -13.95
CA VAL A 12 2.38 8.51 -15.19
C VAL A 12 3.88 8.22 -15.31
N LYS A 13 4.62 8.31 -14.20
CA LYS A 13 6.06 8.03 -14.17
C LYS A 13 6.42 6.60 -13.80
N GLU A 14 5.45 5.82 -13.34
CA GLU A 14 5.65 4.47 -12.81
C GLU A 14 6.72 4.45 -11.71
N GLN A 15 6.58 5.36 -10.74
CA GLN A 15 7.54 5.53 -9.66
C GLN A 15 6.84 5.70 -8.30
N MET A 16 7.42 5.06 -7.28
CA MET A 16 6.96 5.18 -5.90
C MET A 16 7.57 6.40 -5.21
N PHE A 17 6.75 7.19 -4.54
CA PHE A 17 7.17 8.35 -3.75
C PHE A 17 6.63 8.29 -2.32
N LYS A 18 7.35 8.96 -1.41
CA LYS A 18 6.76 9.44 -0.16
C LYS A 18 6.13 10.80 -0.43
N PRO A 19 4.81 10.98 -0.23
CA PRO A 19 4.19 12.27 -0.44
C PRO A 19 4.72 13.28 0.59
N LEU A 20 4.94 14.53 0.16
CA LEU A 20 5.28 15.64 1.04
C LEU A 20 4.02 16.21 1.71
N ALA A 21 2.90 16.22 0.97
CA ALA A 21 1.61 16.64 1.46
C ALA A 21 0.48 16.03 0.60
N ILE A 22 -0.68 15.83 1.23
CA ILE A 22 -1.91 15.39 0.58
C ILE A 22 -2.99 16.40 0.97
N SER A 23 -3.69 16.95 -0.02
CA SER A 23 -4.76 17.92 0.19
C SER A 23 -6.12 17.29 -0.06
N PHE A 24 -7.05 17.55 0.84
CA PHE A 24 -8.40 16.99 0.83
C PHE A 24 -9.40 18.09 0.54
N ASP A 25 -10.44 17.74 -0.21
CA ASP A 25 -11.56 18.65 -0.44
C ASP A 25 -12.31 18.87 0.87
N MET A 26 -12.66 20.12 1.16
CA MET A 26 -13.19 20.49 2.48
C MET A 26 -14.59 19.95 2.73
N GLN A 27 -15.38 19.68 1.67
CA GLN A 27 -16.75 19.19 1.80
C GLN A 27 -16.80 17.66 1.81
N SER A 28 -16.15 17.03 0.84
CA SER A 28 -16.18 15.58 0.64
C SER A 28 -15.12 14.83 1.45
N SER A 29 -14.08 15.51 1.95
CA SER A 29 -12.91 14.90 2.59
C SER A 29 -12.19 13.88 1.68
N ILE A 30 -12.35 14.00 0.36
CA ILE A 30 -11.68 13.17 -0.65
C ILE A 30 -10.37 13.87 -1.07
N PRO A 31 -9.24 13.15 -1.20
CA PRO A 31 -8.00 13.74 -1.66
C PRO A 31 -8.11 14.19 -3.12
N PHE A 32 -7.77 15.46 -3.40
CA PHE A 32 -7.82 16.02 -4.75
C PHE A 32 -6.45 16.43 -5.31
N ALA A 33 -5.46 16.61 -4.45
CA ALA A 33 -4.10 16.95 -4.86
C ALA A 33 -3.04 16.29 -3.97
N VAL A 34 -1.90 15.95 -4.58
CA VAL A 34 -0.74 15.36 -3.91
C VAL A 34 0.51 16.15 -4.31
N SER A 35 1.41 16.38 -3.35
CA SER A 35 2.74 16.92 -3.60
C SER A 35 3.78 15.84 -3.35
N VAL A 36 4.71 15.67 -4.29
CA VAL A 36 5.84 14.73 -4.22
C VAL A 36 7.16 15.47 -4.44
N PRO A 37 8.31 14.91 -4.00
CA PRO A 37 9.60 15.57 -4.13
C PRO A 37 9.92 16.03 -5.56
N GLY A 38 10.36 17.29 -5.69
CA GLY A 38 10.77 17.88 -6.96
C GLY A 38 9.64 18.25 -7.91
N ARG A 39 8.38 18.28 -7.46
CA ARG A 39 7.21 18.66 -8.26
C ARG A 39 6.26 19.58 -7.49
N SER A 40 5.56 20.44 -8.22
CA SER A 40 4.42 21.20 -7.71
C SER A 40 3.25 20.26 -7.38
N TRP A 41 2.19 20.80 -6.77
CA TRP A 41 0.94 20.08 -6.55
C TRP A 41 0.40 19.50 -7.87
N GLU A 42 0.04 18.22 -7.83
CA GLU A 42 -0.55 17.51 -8.96
C GLU A 42 -1.91 16.90 -8.55
N PRO A 43 -2.85 16.70 -9.50
CA PRO A 43 -4.13 16.06 -9.22
C PRO A 43 -3.95 14.66 -8.62
N SER A 44 -4.70 14.34 -7.56
CA SER A 44 -4.61 13.05 -6.87
C SER A 44 -4.88 11.86 -7.78
N GLY A 45 -5.72 12.03 -8.82
CA GLY A 45 -6.03 10.99 -9.80
C GLY A 45 -4.82 10.48 -10.60
N LYS A 46 -3.70 11.21 -10.63
CA LYS A 46 -2.44 10.71 -11.21
C LYS A 46 -1.71 9.71 -10.31
N PHE A 47 -2.12 9.60 -9.05
CA PHE A 47 -1.47 8.78 -8.05
C PHE A 47 -2.40 7.68 -7.55
N GLU A 48 -1.81 6.62 -7.05
CA GLU A 48 -2.45 5.67 -6.13
C GLU A 48 -1.94 5.94 -4.72
N LEU A 49 -2.82 6.17 -3.76
CA LEU A 49 -2.44 6.41 -2.37
C LEU A 49 -2.46 5.09 -1.61
N LEU A 50 -1.33 4.72 -1.00
CA LEU A 50 -1.16 3.45 -0.31
C LEU A 50 -0.90 3.71 1.16
N GLN A 51 -1.81 3.22 2.02
CA GLN A 51 -1.74 3.45 3.45
C GLN A 51 -0.85 2.40 4.14
N TRP A 52 -0.08 2.84 5.15
CA TRP A 52 0.62 1.93 6.05
C TRP A 52 -0.36 1.16 6.93
N THR A 53 -0.16 -0.15 7.02
CA THR A 53 -1.03 -1.06 7.78
C THR A 53 -0.91 -0.89 9.29
N GLY A 54 0.18 -0.32 9.78
CA GLY A 54 0.53 -0.29 11.21
C GLY A 54 1.44 -1.43 11.64
N PHE A 55 1.70 -2.42 10.77
CA PHE A 55 2.53 -3.58 11.05
C PHE A 55 3.84 -3.54 10.24
N PRO A 56 4.98 -3.87 10.86
CA PRO A 56 6.16 -4.27 10.13
C PRO A 56 6.11 -5.77 9.78
N ASP A 57 6.83 -6.17 8.74
CA ASP A 57 7.08 -7.58 8.44
C ASP A 57 8.08 -8.20 9.44
N GLY A 58 8.41 -9.48 9.25
CA GLY A 58 9.38 -10.19 10.10
C GLY A 58 10.80 -9.62 10.06
N ASN A 59 11.13 -8.76 9.09
CA ASN A 59 12.42 -8.07 8.97
C ASN A 59 12.38 -6.64 9.52
N GLY A 60 11.26 -6.19 10.07
CA GLY A 60 11.09 -4.83 10.58
C GLY A 60 10.76 -3.79 9.51
N ILE A 61 10.41 -4.20 8.29
CA ILE A 61 10.03 -3.29 7.20
C ILE A 61 8.54 -2.94 7.33
N ASP A 62 8.21 -1.65 7.36
CA ASP A 62 6.82 -1.17 7.36
C ASP A 62 6.04 -1.71 6.14
N VAL A 63 4.88 -2.33 6.38
CA VAL A 63 4.01 -2.93 5.35
C VAL A 63 2.86 -1.99 4.97
N TYR A 64 2.65 -1.78 3.68
CA TYR A 64 1.64 -0.89 3.12
C TYR A 64 0.66 -1.67 2.23
N GLU A 65 -0.48 -1.05 1.94
CA GLU A 65 -1.41 -1.55 0.92
C GLU A 65 -0.70 -1.78 -0.42
N GLY A 66 -1.04 -2.88 -1.10
CA GLY A 66 -0.43 -3.29 -2.36
C GLY A 66 0.94 -3.96 -2.22
N ASP A 67 1.54 -4.01 -1.03
CA ASP A 67 2.79 -4.77 -0.80
C ASP A 67 2.53 -6.28 -0.98
N LEU A 68 3.56 -6.97 -1.50
CA LEU A 68 3.59 -8.42 -1.64
C LEU A 68 4.45 -9.01 -0.52
N VAL A 69 3.85 -9.89 0.28
CA VAL A 69 4.49 -10.52 1.44
C VAL A 69 4.62 -12.00 1.19
N LYS A 70 5.85 -12.51 1.28
CA LYS A 70 6.13 -13.95 1.17
C LYS A 70 6.16 -14.57 2.57
N ILE A 71 5.27 -15.53 2.80
CA ILE A 71 5.23 -16.33 4.03
C ILE A 71 5.47 -17.78 3.60
N SER A 72 6.60 -18.35 4.00
CA SER A 72 7.05 -19.67 3.52
C SER A 72 7.10 -19.73 1.98
N SER A 73 6.29 -20.59 1.36
CA SER A 73 6.22 -20.76 -0.10
C SER A 73 5.07 -20.00 -0.77
N VAL A 74 4.29 -19.24 0.00
CA VAL A 74 3.08 -18.56 -0.48
C VAL A 74 3.30 -17.05 -0.50
N ILE A 75 2.79 -16.40 -1.55
CA ILE A 75 2.83 -14.95 -1.71
C ILE A 75 1.42 -14.41 -1.46
N TYR A 76 1.34 -13.41 -0.61
CA TYR A 76 0.13 -12.69 -0.28
C TYR A 76 0.23 -11.24 -0.74
N LYS A 77 -0.87 -10.67 -1.21
CA LYS A 77 -1.03 -9.23 -1.42
C LYS A 77 -1.74 -8.61 -0.22
N VAL A 78 -1.22 -7.48 0.24
CA VAL A 78 -1.88 -6.68 1.28
C VAL A 78 -3.01 -5.87 0.66
N ILE A 79 -4.24 -6.06 1.15
CA ILE A 79 -5.43 -5.38 0.65
C ILE A 79 -6.23 -4.76 1.81
N TRP A 80 -7.00 -3.72 1.51
CA TRP A 80 -8.06 -3.25 2.40
C TRP A 80 -9.36 -4.02 2.14
N ASN A 81 -9.91 -4.67 3.18
CA ASN A 81 -11.22 -5.30 3.11
C ASN A 81 -12.29 -4.33 3.62
N GLU A 82 -13.09 -3.79 2.69
CA GLU A 82 -14.18 -2.86 3.00
C GLU A 82 -15.28 -3.47 3.88
N MET A 83 -15.54 -4.78 3.77
CA MET A 83 -16.59 -5.43 4.57
C MET A 83 -16.19 -5.58 6.04
N GLN A 84 -14.90 -5.79 6.29
CA GLN A 84 -14.37 -5.96 7.64
C GLN A 84 -13.71 -4.69 8.20
N ALA A 85 -13.53 -3.67 7.36
CA ALA A 85 -12.80 -2.44 7.68
C ALA A 85 -11.41 -2.72 8.29
N THR A 86 -10.67 -3.66 7.69
CA THR A 86 -9.33 -4.06 8.11
C THR A 86 -8.43 -4.34 6.91
N PHE A 87 -7.12 -4.29 7.14
CA PHE A 87 -6.16 -4.85 6.18
C PHE A 87 -6.15 -6.38 6.30
N GLU A 88 -5.90 -7.04 5.18
CA GLU A 88 -5.78 -8.50 5.08
C GLU A 88 -4.70 -8.90 4.09
N LEU A 89 -4.27 -10.15 4.20
CA LEU A 89 -3.38 -10.81 3.26
C LEU A 89 -4.20 -11.70 2.32
N ALA A 90 -4.37 -11.29 1.08
CA ALA A 90 -5.01 -12.09 0.04
C ALA A 90 -3.98 -12.97 -0.68
N GLU A 91 -4.19 -14.27 -0.70
CA GLU A 91 -3.29 -15.20 -1.37
C GLU A 91 -3.32 -15.02 -2.89
N LEU A 92 -2.14 -14.98 -3.54
CA LEU A 92 -2.09 -14.93 -4.99
C LEU A 92 -2.44 -16.31 -5.58
N GLY A 93 -3.42 -16.33 -6.50
CA GLY A 93 -3.86 -17.56 -7.18
C GLY A 93 -4.94 -18.36 -6.46
N SER A 94 -5.43 -17.89 -5.30
CA SER A 94 -6.59 -18.48 -4.62
C SER A 94 -7.50 -17.40 -4.02
N CYS A 95 -8.64 -17.79 -3.45
CA CYS A 95 -9.55 -16.87 -2.76
C CYS A 95 -9.33 -16.87 -1.23
N SER A 96 -8.22 -17.41 -0.76
CA SER A 96 -7.92 -17.48 0.67
C SER A 96 -7.34 -16.16 1.17
N THR A 97 -7.79 -15.73 2.35
CA THR A 97 -7.21 -14.58 3.05
C THR A 97 -6.64 -14.99 4.41
N ARG A 98 -5.77 -14.14 4.95
CA ARG A 98 -5.25 -14.22 6.31
C ARG A 98 -5.30 -12.86 6.97
N ASP A 99 -5.32 -12.90 8.30
CA ASP A 99 -5.19 -11.72 9.13
C ASP A 99 -3.87 -10.96 8.85
N ILE A 100 -3.93 -9.64 8.86
CA ILE A 100 -2.76 -8.78 8.58
C ILE A 100 -1.59 -9.02 9.54
N SER A 101 -1.83 -9.42 10.79
CA SER A 101 -0.76 -9.70 11.76
C SER A 101 0.20 -10.81 11.31
N ALA A 102 -0.22 -11.67 10.37
CA ALA A 102 0.62 -12.72 9.81
C ALA A 102 1.80 -12.19 8.98
N VAL A 103 1.84 -10.90 8.63
CA VAL A 103 3.01 -10.29 7.97
C VAL A 103 4.30 -10.43 8.77
N ALA A 104 4.21 -10.51 10.10
CA ALA A 104 5.35 -10.74 10.99
C ALA A 104 6.01 -12.12 10.78
N LEU A 105 5.33 -13.06 10.12
CA LEU A 105 5.85 -14.39 9.79
C LEU A 105 6.60 -14.43 8.44
N GLY A 106 6.56 -13.34 7.68
CA GLY A 106 7.10 -13.26 6.33
C GLY A 106 7.96 -12.03 6.10
N GLY A 107 8.30 -11.81 4.84
CA GLY A 107 9.03 -10.63 4.39
C GLY A 107 8.35 -9.98 3.18
N VAL A 108 8.36 -8.65 3.13
CA VAL A 108 7.98 -7.89 1.94
C VAL A 108 8.99 -8.18 0.83
N ILE A 109 8.49 -8.60 -0.33
CA ILE A 109 9.31 -8.96 -1.52
C ILE A 109 9.10 -8.00 -2.69
N GLY A 110 8.20 -7.02 -2.55
CA GLY A 110 7.84 -6.08 -3.60
C GLY A 110 6.46 -5.50 -3.38
N ASN A 111 5.89 -4.89 -4.41
CA ASN A 111 4.50 -4.43 -4.45
C ASN A 111 3.89 -4.68 -5.84
N GLU A 112 2.57 -4.62 -5.93
CA GLU A 112 1.84 -4.91 -7.18
C GLU A 112 2.17 -3.95 -8.33
N PHE A 113 2.72 -2.77 -8.04
CA PHE A 113 3.04 -1.75 -9.03
C PHE A 113 4.42 -1.96 -9.67
N GLN A 114 5.44 -2.19 -8.85
CA GLN A 114 6.83 -2.33 -9.30
C GLN A 114 7.21 -3.78 -9.63
N ASN A 115 6.47 -4.75 -9.09
CA ASN A 115 6.73 -6.18 -9.23
C ASN A 115 5.52 -6.94 -9.79
N ALA A 116 4.84 -6.35 -10.79
CA ALA A 116 3.66 -6.95 -11.41
C ALA A 116 3.90 -8.38 -11.96
N ASN A 117 5.14 -8.73 -12.29
CA ASN A 117 5.54 -10.07 -12.71
C ASN A 117 5.47 -11.13 -11.59
N LEU A 118 5.44 -10.73 -10.33
CA LEU A 118 5.23 -11.64 -9.18
C LEU A 118 3.73 -11.88 -8.91
N CYS A 119 2.85 -11.13 -9.58
CA CYS A 119 1.39 -11.22 -9.45
C CYS A 119 0.74 -12.10 -10.53
N GLN A 120 1.52 -12.78 -11.38
CA GLN A 120 1.05 -13.62 -12.49
C GLN A 120 1.05 -15.11 -12.17
#